data_AF-A0AAI8TZP9-F1
#
_entry.id   AF-A0AAI8TZP9-F1
#
_cell.length_a   1.000
_cell.length_b   1.000
_cell.length_c   1.000
_cell.angle_alpha   90.00
_cell.angle_beta   90.00
_cell.angle_gamma   90.00
#
_symmetry.space_group_name_H-M   'P 1'
#
loop_
_entity.id
_entity.type
_entity.pdbx_description
1 polymer ?
#
loop_
_entity_poly.entity_id
_entity_poly.type
_entity_poly.pdbx_seq_one_letter_code
_entity_poly.pdbx_strand_id
1 'polypeptide(L)'
;MTAIDTPNTDSAGDSGGQRRGFGVDVGGSGVKGGIVDLDTGQLIGERFKLDTPQPSTPEAVAKTVAAVVREFGWTGPLGVTYPGVVTNGIVRTAANVDHGWIGVNAAEVIGAELDGQSVTVLNDADAAGLAEERFGAGRDNTGVIVLLTFGTGIGSAVIQNGVLLPNTEFGHLEVGGKEAEHRAASSVKERKEWSYERWTKEVTKVLVTIENAIWPDLFIAGGGISRKADKWLPLLENRTPVVAAALQNTAGIVGAAMAADVKATAQ
;
A
#
# COMPACT_ATOMS: atom_id res chain seq x y z
N MET A 1 -44.23 -39.71 36.95
CA MET A 1 -42.96 -39.00 37.17
C MET A 1 -42.16 -39.08 35.88
N THR A 2 -42.02 -37.93 35.26
CA THR A 2 -41.43 -37.64 33.95
C THR A 2 -39.92 -37.55 34.03
N ALA A 3 -39.21 -38.12 33.05
CA ALA A 3 -37.97 -37.57 32.52
C ALA A 3 -37.74 -38.15 31.12
N ILE A 4 -37.85 -37.27 30.13
CA ILE A 4 -37.57 -37.53 28.72
C ILE A 4 -36.10 -37.19 28.51
N ASP A 5 -35.31 -38.15 28.03
CA ASP A 5 -33.94 -37.92 27.58
C ASP A 5 -33.96 -36.93 26.41
N THR A 6 -33.32 -35.78 26.61
CA THR A 6 -33.04 -34.80 25.55
C THR A 6 -31.59 -35.00 25.15
N PRO A 7 -31.26 -35.19 23.86
CA PRO A 7 -29.87 -35.19 23.45
C PRO A 7 -29.32 -33.78 23.61
N ASN A 8 -28.17 -33.71 24.27
CA ASN A 8 -27.35 -32.52 24.42
C ASN A 8 -27.07 -31.95 23.03
N THR A 9 -27.65 -30.79 22.70
CA THR A 9 -27.27 -30.02 21.53
C THR A 9 -25.87 -29.47 21.81
N ASP A 10 -24.86 -30.13 21.25
CA ASP A 10 -23.56 -29.51 21.04
C ASP A 10 -23.81 -28.17 20.35
N SER A 11 -23.53 -27.09 21.06
CA SER A 11 -23.51 -25.75 20.52
C SER A 11 -22.48 -25.75 19.39
N ALA A 12 -22.98 -25.79 18.15
CA ALA A 12 -22.21 -25.46 16.98
C ALA A 12 -21.52 -24.13 17.26
N GLY A 13 -20.20 -24.19 17.45
CA GLY A 13 -19.37 -23.00 17.48
C GLY A 13 -19.65 -22.24 16.18
N ASP A 14 -20.00 -20.98 16.34
CA ASP A 14 -20.16 -20.00 15.27
C ASP A 14 -18.91 -20.04 14.38
N SER A 15 -18.97 -20.77 13.27
CA SER A 15 -17.93 -20.74 12.24
C SER A 15 -18.15 -19.47 11.42
N GLY A 16 -17.87 -18.32 12.04
CA GLY A 16 -17.81 -17.04 11.35
C GLY A 16 -16.88 -17.21 10.16
N GLY A 17 -17.44 -17.14 8.96
CA GLY A 17 -16.68 -17.34 7.73
C GLY A 17 -15.50 -16.35 7.69
N GLN A 18 -14.32 -16.85 7.32
CA GLN A 18 -13.10 -16.04 7.15
C GLN A 18 -13.42 -14.75 6.40
N ARG A 19 -13.08 -13.59 6.98
CA ARG A 19 -13.34 -12.30 6.34
C ARG A 19 -12.42 -12.12 5.15
N ARG A 20 -12.99 -11.90 3.96
CA ARG A 20 -12.24 -11.80 2.70
C ARG A 20 -12.40 -10.43 2.08
N GLY A 21 -11.31 -9.88 1.57
CA GLY A 21 -11.30 -8.70 0.72
C GLY A 21 -10.51 -8.95 -0.55
N PHE A 22 -10.68 -8.07 -1.54
CA PHE A 22 -9.90 -8.10 -2.77
C PHE A 22 -9.14 -6.81 -2.96
N GLY A 23 -7.84 -6.94 -3.17
CA GLY A 23 -6.95 -5.81 -3.39
C GLY A 23 -6.27 -5.91 -4.75
N VAL A 24 -6.09 -4.76 -5.39
CA VAL A 24 -5.29 -4.62 -6.60
C VAL A 24 -4.20 -3.58 -6.37
N ASP A 25 -2.97 -3.94 -6.66
CA ASP A 25 -1.79 -3.07 -6.65
C ASP A 25 -1.42 -2.66 -8.08
N VAL A 26 -1.65 -1.39 -8.44
CA VAL A 26 -1.29 -0.83 -9.76
C VAL A 26 0.11 -0.21 -9.67
N GLY A 27 1.12 -0.95 -10.11
CA GLY A 27 2.49 -0.44 -10.23
C GLY A 27 2.86 -0.04 -11.65
N GLY A 28 4.03 0.57 -11.83
CA GLY A 28 4.51 0.98 -13.16
C GLY A 28 4.83 -0.17 -14.13
N SER A 29 5.11 -1.38 -13.62
CA SER A 29 5.50 -2.56 -14.42
C SER A 29 4.54 -3.75 -14.28
N GLY A 30 3.45 -3.58 -13.54
CA GLY A 30 2.44 -4.60 -13.39
C GLY A 30 1.27 -4.20 -12.53
N VAL A 31 0.10 -4.69 -12.91
CA VAL A 31 -1.13 -4.68 -12.13
C VAL A 31 -1.28 -6.05 -11.47
N LYS A 32 -1.30 -6.09 -10.14
CA LYS A 32 -1.33 -7.34 -9.35
C LYS A 32 -2.58 -7.38 -8.51
N GLY A 33 -3.29 -8.50 -8.47
CA GLY A 33 -4.47 -8.67 -7.62
C GLY A 33 -4.44 -9.95 -6.82
N GLY A 34 -5.20 -9.99 -5.73
CA GLY A 34 -5.35 -11.18 -4.91
C GLY A 34 -6.45 -11.05 -3.87
N ILE A 35 -6.96 -12.21 -3.44
CA ILE A 35 -7.87 -12.31 -2.31
C ILE A 35 -7.03 -12.25 -1.03
N VAL A 36 -7.48 -11.44 -0.07
CA VAL A 36 -6.83 -11.20 1.22
C VAL A 36 -7.74 -11.70 2.33
N ASP A 37 -7.18 -12.45 3.27
CA ASP A 37 -7.78 -12.70 4.57
C ASP A 37 -7.64 -11.42 5.41
N LEU A 38 -8.76 -10.76 5.68
CA LEU A 38 -8.81 -9.47 6.38
C LEU A 38 -8.55 -9.57 7.89
N ASP A 39 -8.53 -10.79 8.45
CA ASP A 39 -8.22 -11.00 9.86
C ASP A 39 -6.71 -11.21 10.06
N THR A 40 -6.01 -11.72 9.06
CA THR A 40 -4.57 -12.06 9.14
C THR A 40 -3.66 -11.24 8.23
N GLY A 41 -4.21 -10.55 7.24
CA GLY A 41 -3.44 -9.85 6.20
C GLY A 41 -2.76 -10.78 5.19
N GLN A 42 -3.03 -12.09 5.23
CA GLN A 42 -2.43 -13.06 4.33
C GLN A 42 -3.19 -13.16 3.01
N LEU A 43 -2.48 -13.47 1.92
CA LEU A 43 -3.13 -13.81 0.65
C LEU A 43 -3.78 -15.19 0.75
N ILE A 44 -5.01 -15.30 0.26
CA ILE A 44 -5.69 -16.57 0.04
C ILE A 44 -5.36 -17.02 -1.38
N GLY A 45 -4.38 -17.93 -1.49
CA GLY A 45 -3.85 -18.40 -2.77
C GLY A 45 -2.75 -17.50 -3.32
N GLU A 46 -2.42 -17.67 -4.61
CA GLU A 46 -1.43 -16.85 -5.30
C GLU A 46 -2.03 -15.54 -5.82
N ARG A 47 -1.22 -14.49 -5.90
CA ARG A 47 -1.60 -13.27 -6.62
C ARG A 47 -1.55 -13.52 -8.12
N PHE A 48 -2.41 -12.84 -8.87
CA PHE A 48 -2.36 -12.78 -10.33
C PHE A 48 -1.72 -11.46 -10.76
N LYS A 49 -0.96 -11.47 -11.87
CA LYS A 49 -0.29 -10.28 -12.40
C LYS A 49 -0.52 -10.19 -13.91
N LEU A 50 -0.92 -9.01 -14.36
CA LEU A 50 -0.79 -8.57 -15.74
C LEU A 50 0.21 -7.43 -15.83
N ASP A 51 0.80 -7.22 -17.01
CA ASP A 51 1.69 -6.09 -17.24
C ASP A 51 0.87 -4.79 -17.33
N THR A 52 1.45 -3.70 -16.81
CA THR A 52 0.84 -2.38 -16.91
C THR A 52 0.83 -1.95 -18.38
N PRO A 53 -0.33 -1.55 -18.93
CA PRO A 53 -0.42 -1.16 -20.33
C PRO A 53 0.45 0.07 -20.63
N GLN A 54 0.94 0.14 -21.87
CA GLN A 54 1.72 1.26 -22.38
C GLN A 54 1.08 1.75 -23.70
N PRO A 55 0.51 2.97 -23.76
CA PRO A 55 0.40 3.95 -22.67
C PRO A 55 -0.51 3.49 -21.52
N SER A 56 -0.27 4.02 -20.31
CA SER A 56 -1.02 3.68 -19.09
C SER A 56 -2.27 4.55 -18.89
N THR A 57 -3.07 4.73 -19.94
CA THR A 57 -4.28 5.58 -19.91
C THR A 57 -5.32 5.05 -18.92
N PRO A 58 -6.23 5.88 -18.41
CA PRO A 58 -7.29 5.46 -17.49
C PRO A 58 -8.07 4.22 -17.97
N GLU A 59 -8.52 4.23 -19.23
CA GLU A 59 -9.31 3.13 -19.81
C GLU A 59 -8.48 1.86 -19.96
N ALA A 60 -7.22 1.98 -20.37
CA ALA A 60 -6.35 0.83 -20.57
C ALA A 60 -6.06 0.14 -19.23
N VAL A 61 -5.71 0.92 -18.20
CA VAL A 61 -5.44 0.40 -16.86
C VAL A 61 -6.71 -0.17 -16.23
N ALA A 62 -7.87 0.50 -16.37
CA ALA A 62 -9.14 -0.01 -15.85
C ALA A 62 -9.50 -1.39 -16.45
N LYS A 63 -9.28 -1.59 -17.75
CA LYS A 63 -9.44 -2.90 -18.39
C LYS A 63 -8.48 -3.95 -17.85
N THR A 64 -7.22 -3.58 -17.61
CA THR A 64 -6.24 -4.48 -17.00
C THR A 64 -6.63 -4.86 -15.58
N VAL A 65 -7.06 -3.90 -14.75
CA VAL A 65 -7.59 -4.15 -13.40
C VAL A 65 -8.79 -5.10 -13.48
N ALA A 66 -9.73 -4.84 -14.39
CA ALA A 66 -10.92 -5.66 -14.54
C ALA A 66 -10.58 -7.09 -14.98
N ALA A 67 -9.61 -7.28 -15.87
CA ALA A 67 -9.11 -8.60 -16.25
C ALA A 67 -8.49 -9.35 -15.04
N VAL A 68 -7.71 -8.65 -14.22
CA VAL A 68 -7.14 -9.23 -12.98
C VAL A 68 -8.24 -9.66 -12.01
N VAL A 69 -9.27 -8.85 -11.80
CA VAL A 69 -10.38 -9.15 -10.88
C VAL A 69 -11.20 -10.35 -11.40
N ARG A 70 -11.49 -10.39 -12.71
CA ARG A 70 -12.23 -11.47 -13.36
C ARG A 70 -11.53 -12.81 -13.28
N GLU A 71 -10.19 -12.85 -13.29
CA GLU A 71 -9.41 -14.08 -13.10
C GLU A 71 -9.78 -14.80 -11.80
N PHE A 72 -10.12 -14.05 -10.74
CA PHE A 72 -10.54 -14.62 -9.45
C PHE A 72 -12.05 -14.82 -9.34
N GLY A 73 -12.84 -14.40 -10.33
CA GLY A 73 -14.30 -14.39 -10.25
C GLY A 73 -14.85 -13.53 -9.09
N TRP A 74 -14.12 -12.50 -8.67
CA TRP A 74 -14.49 -11.68 -7.51
C TRP A 74 -15.59 -10.66 -7.86
N THR A 75 -16.72 -10.74 -7.17
CA THR A 75 -17.90 -9.87 -7.41
C THR A 75 -18.19 -8.89 -6.26
N GLY A 76 -17.43 -8.95 -5.16
CA GLY A 76 -17.58 -8.06 -4.01
C GLY A 76 -16.92 -6.68 -4.21
N PRO A 77 -16.98 -5.81 -3.18
CA PRO A 77 -16.18 -4.59 -3.14
C PRO A 77 -14.69 -4.90 -3.27
N LEU A 78 -13.93 -3.97 -3.86
CA LEU A 78 -12.49 -4.10 -4.01
C LEU A 78 -11.75 -2.79 -3.77
N GLY A 79 -10.51 -2.91 -3.32
CA GLY A 79 -9.57 -1.82 -3.23
C GLY A 79 -8.59 -1.83 -4.39
N VAL A 80 -8.20 -0.66 -4.87
CA VAL A 80 -7.20 -0.51 -5.93
C VAL A 80 -6.22 0.58 -5.53
N THR A 81 -4.91 0.27 -5.52
CA THR A 81 -3.88 1.29 -5.32
C THR A 81 -3.68 2.10 -6.61
N TYR A 82 -3.22 3.34 -6.45
CA TYR A 82 -2.81 4.21 -7.54
C TYR A 82 -1.49 4.90 -7.18
N PRO A 83 -0.50 4.97 -8.08
CA PRO A 83 0.81 5.56 -7.81
C PRO A 83 0.77 7.09 -7.92
N GLY A 84 0.01 7.72 -7.03
CA GLY A 84 -0.17 9.17 -6.94
C GLY A 84 -1.28 9.57 -5.97
N VAL A 85 -1.60 10.85 -5.93
CA VAL A 85 -2.60 11.42 -5.01
C VAL A 85 -4.00 11.15 -5.54
N VAL A 86 -4.84 10.58 -4.69
CA VAL A 86 -6.27 10.35 -4.96
C VAL A 86 -7.09 10.93 -3.82
N THR A 87 -8.01 11.84 -4.13
CA THR A 87 -8.94 12.42 -3.15
C THR A 87 -10.37 12.23 -3.60
N ASN A 88 -11.19 11.59 -2.77
CA ASN A 88 -12.58 11.23 -3.08
C ASN A 88 -12.73 10.46 -4.40
N GLY A 89 -11.81 9.53 -4.68
CA GLY A 89 -11.76 8.76 -5.93
C GLY A 89 -11.19 9.51 -7.13
N ILE A 90 -10.96 10.82 -7.02
CA ILE A 90 -10.44 11.66 -8.11
C ILE A 90 -8.92 11.73 -8.02
N VAL A 91 -8.24 11.39 -9.11
CA VAL A 91 -6.79 11.52 -9.22
C VAL A 91 -6.38 12.99 -9.30
N ARG A 92 -5.35 13.37 -8.53
CA ARG A 92 -4.80 14.73 -8.48
C ARG A 92 -3.40 14.85 -9.06
N THR A 93 -2.59 13.80 -8.98
CA THR A 93 -1.23 13.79 -9.51
C THR A 93 -1.00 12.54 -10.35
N ALA A 94 -0.12 12.64 -11.35
CA ALA A 94 0.22 11.57 -12.27
C ALA A 94 1.72 11.67 -12.63
N ALA A 95 2.60 11.51 -11.63
CA ALA A 95 4.04 11.71 -11.80
C ALA A 95 4.71 10.59 -12.62
N ASN A 96 4.26 9.35 -12.42
CA ASN A 96 4.85 8.14 -13.02
C ASN A 96 3.87 7.32 -13.88
N VAL A 97 2.73 7.91 -14.25
CA VAL A 97 1.67 7.32 -15.06
C VAL A 97 1.13 8.36 -16.05
N ASP A 98 0.24 7.95 -16.96
CA ASP A 98 -0.29 8.84 -18.00
C ASP A 98 -0.99 10.09 -17.40
N HIS A 99 -0.69 11.28 -17.95
CA HIS A 99 -1.28 12.54 -17.49
C HIS A 99 -2.80 12.61 -17.68
N GLY A 100 -3.37 11.78 -18.57
CA GLY A 100 -4.82 11.64 -18.78
C GLY A 100 -5.58 11.21 -17.52
N TRP A 101 -4.90 10.74 -16.48
CA TRP A 101 -5.51 10.47 -15.19
C TRP A 101 -5.92 11.72 -14.40
N ILE A 102 -5.27 12.87 -14.60
CA ILE A 102 -5.51 14.05 -13.75
C ILE A 102 -6.96 14.52 -13.90
N GLY A 103 -7.70 14.56 -12.78
CA GLY A 103 -9.11 14.95 -12.76
C GLY A 103 -10.10 13.81 -13.06
N VAL A 104 -9.63 12.62 -13.41
CA VAL A 104 -10.47 11.43 -13.62
C VAL A 104 -10.88 10.83 -12.27
N ASN A 105 -12.15 10.45 -12.16
CA ASN A 105 -12.61 9.61 -11.06
C ASN A 105 -12.24 8.15 -11.33
N ALA A 106 -11.11 7.72 -10.77
CA ALA A 106 -10.57 6.38 -10.98
C ALA A 106 -11.52 5.28 -10.48
N ALA A 107 -12.22 5.53 -9.38
CA ALA A 107 -13.18 4.56 -8.83
C ALA A 107 -14.34 4.31 -9.80
N GLU A 108 -14.86 5.35 -10.44
CA GLU A 108 -15.94 5.24 -11.42
C GLU A 108 -15.47 4.56 -12.71
N VAL A 109 -14.30 4.94 -13.25
CA VAL A 109 -13.77 4.34 -14.49
C VAL A 109 -13.48 2.84 -14.30
N ILE A 110 -12.88 2.46 -13.17
CA ILE A 110 -12.61 1.05 -12.87
C ILE A 110 -13.91 0.29 -12.57
N GLY A 111 -14.83 0.89 -11.81
CA GLY A 111 -16.13 0.28 -11.49
C GLY A 111 -16.98 0.04 -12.74
N ALA A 112 -16.95 0.95 -13.71
CA ALA A 112 -17.66 0.79 -14.99
C ALA A 112 -17.14 -0.41 -15.81
N GLU A 113 -15.84 -0.67 -15.80
CA GLU A 113 -15.23 -1.86 -16.42
C GLU A 113 -15.53 -3.15 -15.65
N LEU A 114 -16.13 -3.06 -14.46
CA LEU A 114 -16.48 -4.15 -13.54
C LEU A 114 -17.98 -4.18 -13.23
N ASP A 115 -18.81 -3.89 -14.23
CA ASP A 115 -20.28 -3.99 -14.12
C ASP A 115 -20.88 -3.18 -12.94
N GLY A 116 -20.21 -2.10 -12.53
CA GLY A 116 -20.63 -1.21 -11.44
C GLY A 116 -20.18 -1.64 -10.05
N GLN A 117 -19.22 -2.57 -9.90
CA GLN A 117 -18.68 -2.96 -8.59
C GLN A 117 -18.16 -1.75 -7.80
N SER A 118 -18.31 -1.81 -6.47
CA SER A 118 -17.82 -0.77 -5.56
C SER A 118 -16.30 -0.80 -5.47
N VAL A 119 -15.65 0.26 -5.95
CA VAL A 119 -14.19 0.41 -5.97
C VAL A 119 -13.77 1.49 -4.96
N THR A 120 -12.79 1.16 -4.11
CA THR A 120 -12.07 2.13 -3.29
C THR A 120 -10.68 2.33 -3.86
N VAL A 121 -10.36 3.56 -4.27
CA VAL A 121 -9.03 3.91 -4.80
C VAL A 121 -8.28 4.73 -3.76
N LEU A 122 -7.03 4.36 -3.52
CA LEU A 122 -6.12 5.06 -2.61
C LEU A 122 -4.69 5.05 -3.13
N ASN A 123 -3.83 5.90 -2.56
CA ASN A 123 -2.41 5.91 -2.88
C ASN A 123 -1.73 4.56 -2.52
N ASP A 124 -0.74 4.15 -3.30
CA ASP A 124 -0.02 2.89 -3.10
C ASP A 124 0.82 2.84 -1.80
N ALA A 125 1.48 3.93 -1.45
CA ALA A 125 2.20 4.05 -0.19
C ALA A 125 1.22 4.11 0.99
N ASP A 126 0.10 4.82 0.88
CA ASP A 126 -0.98 4.82 1.89
C ASP A 126 -1.49 3.39 2.16
N ALA A 127 -1.77 2.62 1.10
CA ALA A 127 -2.17 1.23 1.22
C ALA A 127 -1.09 0.39 1.92
N ALA A 128 0.17 0.51 1.48
CA ALA A 128 1.28 -0.19 2.14
C ALA A 128 1.41 0.20 3.62
N GLY A 129 1.21 1.48 3.95
CA GLY A 129 1.22 2.01 5.31
C GLY A 129 0.15 1.38 6.20
N LEU A 130 -1.10 1.32 5.73
CA LEU A 130 -2.20 0.65 6.43
C LEU A 130 -1.91 -0.83 6.67
N ALA A 131 -1.37 -1.52 5.68
CA ALA A 131 -1.06 -2.95 5.80
C ALA A 131 0.08 -3.23 6.79
N GLU A 132 1.15 -2.43 6.74
CA GLU A 132 2.30 -2.56 7.65
C GLU A 132 1.97 -2.14 9.07
N GLU A 133 1.13 -1.12 9.25
CA GLU A 133 0.63 -0.75 10.57
C GLU A 133 -0.21 -1.87 11.16
N ARG A 134 -1.12 -2.48 10.40
CA ARG A 134 -2.03 -3.47 10.98
C ARG A 134 -1.41 -4.85 11.18
N PHE A 135 -0.65 -5.33 10.19
CA PHE A 135 -0.20 -6.73 10.13
C PHE A 135 1.33 -6.87 10.09
N GLY A 136 2.04 -5.78 9.87
CA GLY A 136 3.47 -5.79 9.58
C GLY A 136 4.32 -5.20 10.69
N ALA A 137 5.35 -4.46 10.27
CA ALA A 137 6.37 -3.92 11.16
C ALA A 137 5.86 -2.81 12.09
N GLY A 138 4.68 -2.25 11.82
CA GLY A 138 4.07 -1.18 12.62
C GLY A 138 3.12 -1.65 13.73
N ARG A 139 2.68 -2.92 13.73
CA ARG A 139 1.58 -3.43 14.58
C ARG A 139 1.71 -3.21 16.08
N ASP A 140 2.94 -3.13 16.57
CA ASP A 140 3.25 -3.01 18.00
C ASP A 140 3.56 -1.55 18.39
N ASN A 141 3.30 -0.57 17.50
CA ASN A 141 3.57 0.86 17.72
C ASN A 141 2.27 1.68 17.74
N THR A 142 2.09 2.50 18.77
CA THR A 142 0.91 3.34 18.98
C THR A 142 1.25 4.84 18.89
N GLY A 143 2.17 5.20 18.01
CA GLY A 143 2.68 6.56 17.84
C GLY A 143 2.55 7.06 16.41
N VAL A 144 3.44 7.96 16.00
CA VAL A 144 3.57 8.42 14.61
C VAL A 144 4.50 7.46 13.85
N ILE A 145 3.93 6.64 12.99
CA ILE A 145 4.63 5.74 12.09
C ILE A 145 4.73 6.41 10.71
N VAL A 146 5.92 6.41 10.12
CA VAL A 146 6.13 6.88 8.75
C VAL A 146 6.64 5.73 7.91
N LEU A 147 5.82 5.25 6.98
CA LEU A 147 6.27 4.32 5.95
C LEU A 147 6.84 5.12 4.78
N LEU A 148 8.04 4.76 4.33
CA LEU A 148 8.67 5.30 3.12
C LEU A 148 8.98 4.15 2.16
N THR A 149 8.46 4.20 0.93
CA THR A 149 8.85 3.27 -0.12
C THR A 149 10.01 3.85 -0.92
N PHE A 150 11.06 3.07 -1.13
CA PHE A 150 12.20 3.49 -1.96
C PHE A 150 12.22 2.66 -3.26
N GLY A 151 11.89 3.31 -4.37
CA GLY A 151 11.75 2.68 -5.69
C GLY A 151 12.18 3.61 -6.83
N THR A 152 11.35 3.71 -7.87
CA THR A 152 11.52 4.71 -8.93
C THR A 152 11.55 6.13 -8.34
N GLY A 153 10.59 6.43 -7.47
CA GLY A 153 10.54 7.61 -6.61
C GLY A 153 10.56 7.24 -5.12
N ILE A 154 10.03 8.14 -4.29
CA ILE A 154 9.78 7.88 -2.85
C ILE A 154 8.29 8.08 -2.56
N GLY A 155 7.60 7.02 -2.18
CA GLY A 155 6.24 7.10 -1.65
C GLY A 155 6.26 7.22 -0.13
N SER A 156 5.21 7.81 0.45
CA SER A 156 5.09 7.95 1.90
C SER A 156 3.68 7.73 2.42
N ALA A 157 3.58 7.17 3.62
CA ALA A 157 2.37 7.15 4.41
C ALA A 157 2.69 7.53 5.85
N VAL A 158 1.87 8.39 6.44
CA VAL A 158 1.97 8.75 7.86
C VAL A 158 0.75 8.20 8.58
N ILE A 159 0.97 7.43 9.64
CA ILE A 159 -0.07 6.82 10.44
C ILE A 159 0.12 7.26 11.89
N GLN A 160 -0.91 7.83 12.49
CA GLN A 160 -0.92 8.22 13.90
C GLN A 160 -1.98 7.38 14.62
N ASN A 161 -1.55 6.54 15.55
CA ASN A 161 -2.45 5.71 16.37
C ASN A 161 -3.42 4.87 15.52
N GLY A 162 -2.92 4.25 14.45
CA GLY A 162 -3.70 3.47 13.49
C GLY A 162 -4.56 4.29 12.53
N VAL A 163 -4.52 5.62 12.61
CA VAL A 163 -5.24 6.52 11.69
C VAL A 163 -4.27 7.05 10.63
N LEU A 164 -4.54 6.72 9.38
CA LEU A 164 -3.80 7.23 8.23
C LEU A 164 -4.06 8.74 8.06
N LEU A 165 -2.98 9.51 7.91
CA LEU A 165 -2.99 10.83 7.29
C LEU A 165 -2.80 10.62 5.77
N PRO A 166 -3.87 10.70 4.97
CA PRO A 166 -3.82 10.28 3.57
C PRO A 166 -2.98 11.24 2.72
N ASN A 167 -2.44 10.69 1.63
CA ASN A 167 -1.78 11.43 0.55
C ASN A 167 -0.56 12.25 0.99
N THR A 168 0.23 11.73 1.93
CA THR A 168 1.54 12.33 2.21
C THR A 168 2.50 12.10 1.04
N GLU A 169 3.18 13.16 0.61
CA GLU A 169 4.07 13.16 -0.57
C GLU A 169 5.50 13.56 -0.18
N PHE A 170 6.09 12.86 0.79
CA PHE A 170 7.44 13.17 1.30
C PHE A 170 8.55 12.97 0.27
N GLY A 171 8.29 12.23 -0.82
CA GLY A 171 9.21 12.17 -1.97
C GLY A 171 9.44 13.52 -2.64
N HIS A 172 8.46 14.42 -2.59
CA HIS A 172 8.53 15.75 -3.19
C HIS A 172 9.00 16.84 -2.22
N LEU A 173 9.35 16.50 -0.96
CA LEU A 173 9.94 17.46 -0.04
C LEU A 173 11.29 17.95 -0.54
N GLU A 174 11.52 19.26 -0.47
CA GLU A 174 12.84 19.81 -0.77
C GLU A 174 13.81 19.53 0.40
N VAL A 175 14.86 18.77 0.13
CA VAL A 175 15.91 18.41 1.08
C VAL A 175 17.25 18.91 0.55
N GLY A 176 17.71 20.05 1.09
CA GLY A 176 18.98 20.67 0.72
C GLY A 176 19.04 21.04 -0.77
N GLY A 177 18.04 21.78 -1.26
CA GLY A 177 17.95 22.28 -2.64
C GLY A 177 17.57 21.24 -3.69
N LYS A 178 17.01 20.10 -3.27
CA LYS A 178 16.62 19.01 -4.18
C LYS A 178 15.47 18.21 -3.58
N GLU A 179 14.48 17.83 -4.39
CA GLU A 179 13.44 16.89 -3.96
C GLU A 179 14.04 15.59 -3.41
N ALA A 180 13.41 15.07 -2.36
CA ALA A 180 13.84 13.89 -1.64
C ALA A 180 13.97 12.66 -2.56
N GLU A 181 13.03 12.44 -3.48
CA GLU A 181 13.08 11.29 -4.39
C GLU A 181 14.24 11.36 -5.36
N HIS A 182 14.50 12.54 -5.93
CA HIS A 182 15.63 12.74 -6.83
C HIS A 182 16.98 12.63 -6.10
N ARG A 183 16.98 12.71 -4.77
CA ARG A 183 18.14 12.53 -3.90
C ARG A 183 18.33 11.08 -3.46
N ALA A 184 17.28 10.44 -2.95
CA ALA A 184 17.36 9.24 -2.13
C ALA A 184 16.54 8.04 -2.65
N ALA A 185 15.78 8.15 -3.75
CA ALA A 185 15.11 6.99 -4.34
C ALA A 185 16.12 5.91 -4.72
N SER A 186 15.72 4.62 -4.71
CA SER A 186 16.65 3.53 -5.03
C SER A 186 17.10 3.58 -6.49
N SER A 187 16.25 4.09 -7.39
CA SER A 187 16.60 4.35 -8.80
C SER A 187 17.78 5.32 -8.95
N VAL A 188 17.97 6.26 -8.02
CA VAL A 188 19.11 7.18 -8.01
C VAL A 188 20.40 6.44 -7.66
N LYS A 189 20.35 5.54 -6.68
CA LYS A 189 21.49 4.67 -6.33
C LYS A 189 21.92 3.83 -7.52
N GLU A 190 20.96 3.20 -8.20
CA GLU A 190 21.21 2.33 -9.36
C GLU A 190 21.79 3.13 -10.53
N ARG A 191 21.13 4.22 -10.93
CA ARG A 191 21.57 5.07 -12.05
C ARG A 191 22.96 5.67 -11.85
N LYS A 192 23.33 5.97 -10.59
CA LYS A 192 24.64 6.54 -10.24
C LYS A 192 25.67 5.50 -9.80
N GLU A 193 25.30 4.23 -9.82
CA GLU A 193 26.15 3.10 -9.40
C GLU A 193 26.74 3.29 -7.99
N TRP A 194 25.98 3.89 -7.09
CA TRP A 194 26.44 4.17 -5.73
C TRP A 194 26.46 2.91 -4.86
N SER A 195 27.46 2.85 -3.97
CA SER A 195 27.47 1.91 -2.85
C SER A 195 26.33 2.20 -1.86
N TYR A 196 26.01 1.25 -0.98
CA TYR A 196 25.00 1.49 0.06
C TYR A 196 25.46 2.59 1.02
N GLU A 197 26.71 2.59 1.45
CA GLU A 197 27.30 3.60 2.34
C GLU A 197 27.16 5.01 1.77
N ARG A 198 27.38 5.19 0.46
CA ARG A 198 27.23 6.51 -0.17
C ARG A 198 25.78 6.95 -0.27
N TRP A 199 24.90 6.04 -0.66
CA TRP A 199 23.47 6.31 -0.85
C TRP A 199 22.75 6.53 0.47
N THR A 200 23.06 5.75 1.51
CA THR A 200 22.45 5.90 2.84
C THR A 200 22.68 7.28 3.43
N LYS A 201 23.82 7.94 3.14
CA LYS A 201 24.02 9.36 3.52
C LYS A 201 22.97 10.30 2.93
N GLU A 202 22.45 9.99 1.75
CA GLU A 202 21.37 10.76 1.13
C GLU A 202 20.00 10.40 1.73
N VAL A 203 19.79 9.12 2.06
CA VAL A 203 18.58 8.68 2.80
C VAL A 203 18.53 9.31 4.18
N THR A 204 19.62 9.28 4.97
CA THR A 204 19.71 9.91 6.29
C THR A 204 19.32 11.38 6.25
N LYS A 205 19.74 12.14 5.23
CA LYS A 205 19.33 13.56 5.09
C LYS A 205 17.81 13.71 4.94
N VAL A 206 17.18 12.84 4.15
CA VAL A 206 15.73 12.86 3.97
C VAL A 206 15.03 12.49 5.28
N LEU A 207 15.47 11.42 5.95
CA LEU A 207 14.91 11.02 7.23
C LEU A 207 15.03 12.13 8.28
N VAL A 208 16.22 12.72 8.45
CA VAL A 208 16.45 13.82 9.40
C VAL A 208 15.55 15.03 9.11
N THR A 209 15.32 15.38 7.84
CA THR A 209 14.36 16.44 7.50
C THR A 209 12.94 16.11 7.99
N ILE A 210 12.48 14.87 7.77
CA ILE A 210 11.16 14.41 8.23
C ILE A 210 11.13 14.37 9.78
N GLU A 211 12.18 13.88 10.42
CA GLU A 211 12.33 13.82 11.88
C GLU A 211 12.19 15.17 12.55
N ASN A 212 12.78 16.19 11.94
CA ASN A 212 12.74 17.56 12.46
C ASN A 212 11.37 18.20 12.27
N ALA A 213 10.57 17.72 11.32
CA ALA A 213 9.23 18.23 11.05
C ALA A 213 8.18 17.60 11.95
N ILE A 214 8.19 16.27 12.12
CA ILE A 214 7.05 15.55 12.72
C ILE A 214 7.40 14.57 13.85
N TRP A 215 8.68 14.44 14.22
CA TRP A 215 9.12 13.59 15.35
C TRP A 215 8.48 12.19 15.37
N PRO A 216 8.69 11.37 14.32
CA PRO A 216 8.09 10.05 14.26
C PRO A 216 8.68 9.11 15.32
N ASP A 217 7.89 8.11 15.71
CA ASP A 217 8.30 7.04 16.63
C ASP A 217 8.97 5.88 15.87
N LEU A 218 8.59 5.67 14.60
CA LEU A 218 9.10 4.60 13.76
C LEU A 218 9.11 5.00 12.29
N PHE A 219 10.21 4.70 11.59
CA PHE A 219 10.21 4.59 10.13
C PHE A 219 10.10 3.13 9.69
N ILE A 220 9.23 2.88 8.71
CA ILE A 220 9.15 1.59 8.01
C ILE A 220 9.67 1.79 6.57
N ALA A 221 10.79 1.15 6.24
CA ALA A 221 11.38 1.19 4.91
C ALA A 221 10.77 0.10 4.01
N GLY A 222 9.94 0.53 3.07
CA GLY A 222 9.31 -0.29 2.03
C GLY A 222 9.99 -0.19 0.66
N GLY A 223 9.29 -0.65 -0.37
CA GLY A 223 9.80 -0.72 -1.75
C GLY A 223 10.77 -1.87 -1.97
N GLY A 224 11.20 -2.10 -3.22
CA GLY A 224 12.00 -3.28 -3.59
C GLY A 224 13.35 -3.37 -2.88
N ILE A 225 13.96 -2.23 -2.54
CA ILE A 225 15.26 -2.17 -1.85
C ILE A 225 15.20 -2.60 -0.37
N SER A 226 14.00 -2.64 0.23
CA SER A 226 13.80 -3.15 1.60
C SER A 226 14.21 -4.62 1.76
N ARG A 227 14.20 -5.41 0.68
CA ARG A 227 14.70 -6.80 0.68
C ARG A 227 16.20 -6.94 0.96
N LYS A 228 16.93 -5.84 0.86
CA LYS A 228 18.38 -5.76 1.15
C LYS A 228 18.63 -4.87 2.37
N ALA A 229 17.65 -4.73 3.27
CA ALA A 229 17.70 -3.88 4.45
C ALA A 229 18.92 -4.12 5.33
N ASP A 230 19.36 -5.38 5.44
CA ASP A 230 20.60 -5.79 6.13
C ASP A 230 21.84 -5.03 5.65
N LYS A 231 21.85 -4.60 4.39
CA LYS A 231 22.99 -3.90 3.77
C LYS A 231 23.01 -2.40 4.01
N TRP A 232 21.90 -1.79 4.44
CA TRP A 232 21.80 -0.32 4.44
C TRP A 232 21.09 0.30 5.64
N LEU A 233 20.15 -0.39 6.29
CA LEU A 233 19.55 0.11 7.53
C LEU A 233 20.58 0.30 8.64
N PRO A 234 21.57 -0.60 8.85
CA PRO A 234 22.61 -0.39 9.87
C PRO A 234 23.54 0.80 9.60
N LEU A 235 23.49 1.36 8.38
CA LEU A 235 24.32 2.50 7.97
C LEU A 235 23.61 3.85 8.16
N LEU A 236 22.35 3.84 8.60
CA LEU A 236 21.58 5.05 8.87
C LEU A 236 22.06 5.71 10.18
N GLU A 237 22.07 7.04 10.19
CA GLU A 237 22.55 7.85 11.33
C GLU A 237 21.45 8.76 11.87
N ASN A 238 20.19 8.54 11.47
CA ASN A 238 19.04 9.30 11.95
C ASN A 238 18.63 8.87 13.38
N ARG A 239 17.82 9.68 14.06
CA ARG A 239 17.45 9.45 15.47
C ARG A 239 16.44 8.32 15.65
N THR A 240 15.44 8.29 14.79
CA THR A 240 14.25 7.45 14.88
C THR A 240 14.60 6.03 14.42
N PRO A 241 14.13 4.98 15.12
CA PRO A 241 14.29 3.61 14.66
C PRO A 241 13.76 3.42 13.24
N VAL A 242 14.51 2.66 12.43
CA VAL A 242 14.11 2.30 11.06
C VAL A 242 14.11 0.78 10.93
N VAL A 243 12.99 0.23 10.48
CA VAL A 243 12.80 -1.20 10.24
C VAL A 243 12.40 -1.47 8.80
N ALA A 244 12.64 -2.67 8.30
CA ALA A 244 12.17 -3.07 6.98
C ALA A 244 10.67 -3.42 7.03
N ALA A 245 9.94 -3.08 5.96
CA ALA A 245 8.56 -3.53 5.75
C ALA A 245 8.47 -5.07 5.76
N ALA A 246 7.52 -5.62 6.51
CA ALA A 246 7.35 -7.06 6.71
C ALA A 246 6.58 -7.74 5.56
N LEU A 247 5.55 -7.08 5.01
CA LEU A 247 4.69 -7.58 3.93
C LEU A 247 5.31 -7.38 2.54
N GLN A 248 6.31 -6.51 2.42
CA GLN A 248 7.04 -6.29 1.17
C GLN A 248 6.11 -6.03 -0.03
N ASN A 249 6.09 -6.94 -1.01
CA ASN A 249 5.36 -6.80 -2.27
C ASN A 249 3.86 -7.11 -2.16
N THR A 250 3.36 -7.55 -1.01
CA THR A 250 1.92 -7.76 -0.80
C THR A 250 1.26 -6.59 -0.06
N ALA A 251 2.04 -5.68 0.52
CA ALA A 251 1.52 -4.57 1.33
C ALA A 251 0.46 -3.73 0.59
N GLY A 252 0.70 -3.38 -0.69
CA GLY A 252 -0.27 -2.64 -1.50
C GLY A 252 -1.59 -3.38 -1.71
N ILE A 253 -1.55 -4.69 -2.01
CA ILE A 253 -2.73 -5.53 -2.18
C ILE A 253 -3.52 -5.63 -0.87
N VAL A 254 -2.83 -5.91 0.23
CA VAL A 254 -3.44 -6.07 1.56
C VAL A 254 -4.10 -4.76 2.02
N GLY A 255 -3.38 -3.64 1.93
CA GLY A 255 -3.90 -2.33 2.33
C GLY A 255 -5.08 -1.86 1.48
N ALA A 256 -5.06 -2.15 0.17
CA ALA A 256 -6.18 -1.86 -0.70
C ALA A 256 -7.43 -2.66 -0.28
N ALA A 257 -7.29 -3.97 -0.05
CA ALA A 257 -8.39 -4.80 0.42
C ALA A 257 -8.97 -4.30 1.75
N MET A 258 -8.11 -3.89 2.70
CA MET A 258 -8.54 -3.31 3.98
C MET A 258 -9.33 -2.00 3.78
N ALA A 259 -8.87 -1.10 2.92
CA ALA A 259 -9.53 0.18 2.68
C ALA A 259 -10.94 0.02 2.10
N ALA A 260 -11.14 -0.98 1.25
CA ALA A 260 -12.47 -1.29 0.71
C ALA A 260 -13.44 -1.84 1.77
N ASP A 261 -12.95 -2.66 2.70
CA ASP A 261 -13.76 -3.22 3.79
C ASP A 261 -14.21 -2.15 4.80
N VAL A 262 -13.33 -1.21 5.17
CA VAL A 262 -13.70 -0.08 6.05
C VAL A 262 -14.80 0.78 5.42
N LYS A 263 -14.70 1.05 4.11
CA LYS A 263 -15.73 1.83 3.41
C LYS A 263 -17.06 1.08 3.30
N ALA A 264 -17.02 -0.23 3.07
CA ALA A 264 -18.21 -1.07 2.99
C ALA A 264 -18.94 -1.20 4.33
N THR A 265 -18.21 -1.18 5.45
CA THR A 265 -18.78 -1.29 6.81
C THR A 265 -19.24 0.06 7.38
N ALA A 266 -18.84 1.18 6.78
CA ALA A 266 -19.24 2.53 7.16
C ALA A 266 -20.52 3.06 6.44
N GLN A 267 -21.08 2.28 5.51
CA GLN A 267 -22.32 2.57 4.77
C GLN A 267 -23.49 1.78 5.34
#